data_AF-A0A182DYT8-F1
#
_entry.id   AF-A0A182DYT8-F1
#
_cell.length_a   1.000
_cell.length_b   1.000
_cell.length_c   1.000
_cell.angle_alpha   90.00
_cell.angle_beta   90.00
_cell.angle_gamma   90.00
#
_symmetry.space_group_name_H-M   'P 1'
#
loop_
_entity.id
_entity.type
_entity.pdbx_description
1 polymer ?
#
loop_
_entity_poly.entity_id
_entity_poly.type
_entity_poly.pdbx_seq_one_letter_code
_entity_poly.pdbx_strand_id
1 'polypeptide(L)'
;MPETGNRPKPHNVPCSQLIVFGDDFTDDGVEFSIHSHGFMRNSNGPVWPEYLNKMLECEEYINYAYSGARSDYNNMFFSDWSGILWQIEYHFMSQRTVARDSLIILQVGGLLELILPQKNFDGSINVDKINENIAHAVLGLINSIDNGIIIIMNLVDPYEAPGYAMFASSGNDDLDISSVVSHINSKLWKLVVTEGRGNRQVGLFDLNAAIVDAVRGLKTNEPFTYQQDNMTSLKVFDYAYYNQWYPSTLVHHKIARKLAKFLEDL
;
A
#
# COMPACT_ATOMS: atom_id res chain seq x y z
N MET A 1 7.22 29.34 27.55
CA MET A 1 6.79 27.94 27.64
C MET A 1 5.49 27.82 26.88
N PRO A 2 5.44 27.17 25.72
CA PRO A 2 4.18 26.92 25.04
C PRO A 2 3.57 25.61 25.53
N GLU A 3 2.29 25.69 25.87
CA GLU A 3 1.45 24.60 26.35
C GLU A 3 1.41 23.46 25.33
N THR A 4 1.71 22.25 25.81
CA THR A 4 1.56 21.01 25.08
C THR A 4 0.07 20.73 24.89
N GLY A 5 -0.45 21.08 23.72
CA GLY A 5 -1.76 20.63 23.25
C GLY A 5 -1.76 19.10 23.17
N ASN A 6 -2.39 18.47 24.15
CA ASN A 6 -2.60 17.03 24.23
C ASN A 6 -3.54 16.64 23.07
N ARG A 7 -2.97 16.21 21.94
CA ARG A 7 -3.76 15.57 20.87
C ARG A 7 -4.34 14.28 21.44
N PRO A 8 -5.62 13.94 21.20
CA PRO A 8 -6.14 12.65 21.62
C PRO A 8 -5.31 11.57 20.90
N LYS A 9 -4.57 10.78 21.68
CA LYS A 9 -3.93 9.56 21.18
C LYS A 9 -5.01 8.50 21.07
N PRO A 10 -5.27 7.93 19.89
CA PRO A 10 -6.12 6.76 19.82
C PRO A 10 -5.33 5.55 20.36
N HIS A 11 -5.53 5.24 21.64
CA HIS A 11 -4.98 4.05 22.28
C HIS A 11 -5.99 2.88 22.33
N ASN A 12 -7.01 2.90 21.47
CA ASN A 12 -8.12 1.94 21.55
C ASN A 12 -7.88 0.65 20.77
N VAL A 13 -6.84 0.57 19.93
CA VAL A 13 -6.50 -0.63 19.16
C VAL A 13 -5.20 -1.22 19.73
N PRO A 14 -5.27 -2.29 20.53
CA PRO A 14 -4.09 -3.04 20.94
C PRO A 14 -3.34 -3.54 19.71
N CYS A 15 -2.01 -3.39 19.71
CA CYS A 15 -1.17 -3.84 18.61
C CYS A 15 0.13 -4.40 19.18
N SER A 16 0.25 -5.73 19.25
CA SER A 16 1.53 -6.34 19.63
C SER A 16 2.51 -6.32 18.46
N GLN A 17 2.00 -6.50 17.23
CA GLN A 17 2.82 -6.61 16.05
C GLN A 17 2.06 -6.07 14.85
N LEU A 18 2.70 -5.19 14.06
CA LEU A 18 2.21 -4.75 12.77
C LEU A 18 3.01 -5.44 11.67
N ILE A 19 2.34 -6.30 10.89
CA ILE A 19 2.93 -6.98 9.72
C ILE A 19 2.32 -6.39 8.46
N VAL A 20 3.15 -5.95 7.53
CA VAL A 20 2.70 -5.27 6.31
C VAL A 20 3.29 -5.91 5.07
N PHE A 21 2.45 -6.12 4.07
CA PHE A 21 2.80 -6.60 2.73
C PHE A 21 2.34 -5.58 1.69
N GLY A 22 3.10 -5.42 0.61
CA GLY A 22 2.76 -4.44 -0.42
C GLY A 22 3.85 -4.19 -1.46
N ASP A 23 3.67 -3.11 -2.19
CA ASP A 23 4.54 -2.67 -3.27
C ASP A 23 5.18 -1.29 -2.97
N ASP A 24 5.49 -0.54 -4.03
CA ASP A 24 6.02 0.81 -3.99
C ASP A 24 5.27 1.77 -3.06
N PHE A 25 3.96 1.59 -2.87
CA PHE A 25 3.14 2.46 -2.03
C PHE A 25 3.34 2.23 -0.52
N THR A 26 4.02 1.14 -0.18
CA THR A 26 4.07 0.57 1.18
C THR A 26 5.51 0.34 1.67
N ASP A 27 6.49 0.20 0.78
CA ASP A 27 7.93 0.06 1.08
C ASP A 27 8.45 1.22 1.96
N ASP A 28 9.09 0.86 3.09
CA ASP A 28 9.68 1.81 4.05
C ASP A 28 11.18 2.08 3.82
N GLY A 29 11.73 1.60 2.70
CA GLY A 29 13.09 1.80 2.25
C GLY A 29 14.19 1.20 3.13
N VAL A 30 13.86 0.27 4.04
CA VAL A 30 14.86 -0.42 4.86
C VAL A 30 15.29 -1.71 4.14
N GLU A 31 16.49 -1.66 3.56
CA GLU A 31 16.98 -2.67 2.60
C GLU A 31 16.94 -4.11 3.14
N PHE A 32 17.44 -4.34 4.35
CA PHE A 32 17.31 -5.63 5.02
C PHE A 32 17.61 -5.51 6.51
N SER A 33 16.61 -5.78 7.35
CA SER A 33 16.78 -5.95 8.79
C SER A 33 15.89 -7.08 9.29
N ILE A 34 16.03 -7.45 10.56
CA ILE A 34 15.11 -8.40 11.20
C ILE A 34 13.65 -7.87 11.26
N HIS A 35 13.41 -6.60 10.98
CA HIS A 35 12.11 -5.94 11.13
C HIS A 35 11.64 -5.23 9.84
N SER A 36 12.41 -5.28 8.75
CA SER A 36 11.96 -4.67 7.51
C SER A 36 12.76 -5.17 6.32
N HIS A 37 12.09 -5.19 5.18
CA HIS A 37 12.52 -5.60 3.87
C HIS A 37 12.06 -4.53 2.89
N GLY A 38 12.94 -4.06 2.00
CA GLY A 38 12.58 -2.99 1.08
C GLY A 38 13.73 -2.57 0.19
N PHE A 39 13.52 -1.54 -0.62
CA PHE A 39 14.58 -0.90 -1.40
C PHE A 39 14.55 0.62 -1.27
N MET A 40 13.36 1.21 -1.30
CA MET A 40 13.23 2.66 -1.36
C MET A 40 11.87 3.12 -0.82
N ARG A 41 11.89 4.18 -0.02
CA ARG A 41 10.66 4.94 0.25
C ARG A 41 10.31 5.73 -1.01
N ASN A 42 9.22 5.37 -1.66
CA ASN A 42 8.67 6.15 -2.78
C ASN A 42 7.92 7.39 -2.29
N SER A 43 8.52 8.17 -1.40
CA SER A 43 7.94 9.41 -0.89
C SER A 43 9.05 10.33 -0.39
N ASN A 44 8.68 11.55 0.00
CA ASN A 44 9.60 12.53 0.56
C ASN A 44 9.76 12.45 2.09
N GLY A 45 9.33 11.33 2.67
CA GLY A 45 9.30 11.10 4.11
C GLY A 45 8.70 9.73 4.41
N PRO A 46 8.28 9.49 5.65
CA PRO A 46 7.66 8.22 6.02
C PRO A 46 6.42 7.89 5.19
N VAL A 47 6.22 6.60 4.94
CA VAL A 47 5.04 6.04 4.27
C VAL A 47 3.94 5.68 5.28
N TRP A 48 2.76 5.30 4.79
CA TRP A 48 1.58 5.08 5.63
C TRP A 48 1.80 4.03 6.75
N PRO A 49 2.55 2.92 6.53
CA PRO A 49 2.77 1.93 7.59
C PRO A 49 3.57 2.49 8.76
N GLU A 50 4.58 3.31 8.48
CA GLU A 50 5.42 3.92 9.51
C GLU A 50 4.61 4.90 10.37
N TYR A 51 3.71 5.67 9.74
CA TYR A 51 2.79 6.53 10.47
C TYR A 51 1.78 5.75 11.29
N LEU A 52 1.24 4.66 10.73
CA LEU A 52 0.30 3.80 11.46
C LEU A 52 0.99 3.19 12.69
N ASN A 53 2.18 2.62 12.52
CA ASN A 53 2.97 2.08 13.62
C ASN A 53 3.18 3.11 14.72
N LYS A 54 3.54 4.35 14.34
CA LYS A 54 3.70 5.46 15.30
C LYS A 54 2.41 5.86 16.01
N MET A 55 1.25 5.70 15.37
CA MET A 55 -0.06 6.02 15.97
C MET A 55 -0.51 4.93 16.94
N LEU A 56 -0.31 3.67 16.56
CA LEU A 56 -0.73 2.51 17.35
C LEU A 56 0.30 2.12 18.42
N GLU A 57 1.55 2.56 18.27
CA GLU A 57 2.68 2.23 19.15
C GLU A 57 2.87 0.70 19.27
N CYS A 58 2.82 -0.01 18.13
CA CYS A 58 2.98 -1.46 18.13
C CYS A 58 4.35 -1.89 18.67
N GLU A 59 4.41 -2.99 19.42
CA GLU A 59 5.67 -3.46 20.02
C GLU A 59 6.67 -3.92 18.97
N GLU A 60 6.18 -4.57 17.92
CA GLU A 60 6.97 -4.95 16.74
C GLU A 60 6.34 -4.39 15.46
N TYR A 61 7.19 -3.92 14.54
CA TYR A 61 6.81 -3.51 13.19
C TYR A 61 7.64 -4.32 12.20
N ILE A 62 6.96 -5.02 11.29
CA ILE A 62 7.56 -5.82 10.23
C ILE A 62 6.97 -5.40 8.89
N ASN A 63 7.80 -4.83 8.02
CA ASN A 63 7.41 -4.52 6.65
C ASN A 63 8.08 -5.48 5.67
N TYR A 64 7.28 -6.19 4.88
CA TYR A 64 7.74 -7.06 3.81
C TYR A 64 7.64 -6.42 2.43
N ALA A 65 7.11 -5.20 2.33
CA ALA A 65 6.84 -4.54 1.06
C ALA A 65 8.12 -4.11 0.34
N TYR A 66 8.23 -4.44 -0.94
CA TYR A 66 9.33 -4.00 -1.80
C TYR A 66 8.83 -3.10 -2.92
N SER A 67 9.56 -2.03 -3.18
CA SER A 67 9.40 -1.24 -4.41
C SER A 67 9.61 -2.12 -5.63
N GLY A 68 8.74 -1.98 -6.64
CA GLY A 68 8.74 -2.85 -7.80
C GLY A 68 8.10 -4.21 -7.59
N ALA A 69 7.52 -4.53 -6.43
CA ALA A 69 6.87 -5.81 -6.21
C ALA A 69 5.72 -6.04 -7.21
N ARG A 70 5.74 -7.18 -7.88
CA ARG A 70 4.63 -7.64 -8.72
C ARG A 70 3.61 -8.39 -7.89
N SER A 71 2.44 -8.65 -8.46
CA SER A 71 1.42 -9.49 -7.82
C SER A 71 1.89 -10.94 -7.60
N ASP A 72 2.85 -11.43 -8.40
CA ASP A 72 3.42 -12.77 -8.29
C ASP A 72 4.63 -12.85 -7.34
N TYR A 73 5.57 -13.76 -7.60
CA TYR A 73 6.81 -13.92 -6.82
C TYR A 73 7.89 -12.91 -7.22
N ASN A 74 7.76 -12.25 -8.36
CA ASN A 74 8.83 -11.49 -8.99
C ASN A 74 8.78 -10.00 -8.61
N ASN A 75 9.86 -9.31 -8.96
CA ASN A 75 9.91 -7.86 -9.03
C ASN A 75 9.78 -7.39 -10.49
N MET A 76 9.48 -6.11 -10.69
CA MET A 76 9.51 -5.48 -12.00
C MET A 76 10.91 -5.49 -12.63
N PHE A 77 11.97 -5.57 -11.82
CA PHE A 77 13.36 -5.46 -12.28
C PHE A 77 14.15 -6.78 -12.24
N PHE A 78 13.64 -7.80 -11.55
CA PHE A 78 14.30 -9.10 -11.38
C PHE A 78 13.29 -10.20 -10.98
N SER A 79 13.68 -11.46 -11.07
CA SER A 79 12.79 -12.61 -10.85
C SER A 79 13.02 -13.28 -9.49
N ASP A 80 12.10 -14.20 -9.15
CA ASP A 80 12.16 -15.20 -8.09
C ASP A 80 11.96 -14.72 -6.64
N TRP A 81 12.01 -13.41 -6.38
CA TRP A 81 11.74 -12.89 -5.04
C TRP A 81 11.25 -11.44 -5.02
N SER A 82 10.78 -11.00 -3.84
CA SER A 82 10.23 -9.67 -3.51
C SER A 82 8.82 -9.33 -4.00
N GLY A 83 8.21 -10.15 -4.85
CA GLY A 83 6.79 -10.00 -5.22
C GLY A 83 5.82 -10.35 -4.09
N ILE A 84 4.55 -9.95 -4.19
CA ILE A 84 3.55 -10.11 -3.13
C ILE A 84 3.40 -11.56 -2.65
N LEU A 85 3.36 -12.54 -3.57
CA LEU A 85 3.27 -13.96 -3.19
C LEU A 85 4.51 -14.42 -2.44
N TRP A 86 5.69 -13.98 -2.89
CA TRP A 86 6.95 -14.29 -2.22
C TRP A 86 6.98 -13.73 -0.80
N GLN A 87 6.54 -12.47 -0.61
CA GLN A 87 6.54 -11.81 0.69
C GLN A 87 5.70 -12.60 1.72
N ILE A 88 4.50 -13.04 1.33
CA ILE A 88 3.59 -13.80 2.18
C ILE A 88 4.16 -15.19 2.48
N GLU A 89 4.67 -15.91 1.47
CA GLU A 89 5.28 -17.21 1.69
C GLU A 89 6.51 -17.12 2.61
N TYR A 90 7.38 -16.14 2.37
CA TYR A 90 8.58 -15.92 3.17
C TYR A 90 8.24 -15.62 4.64
N HIS A 91 7.17 -14.85 4.90
CA HIS A 91 6.67 -14.63 6.24
C HIS A 91 6.33 -15.95 6.95
N PHE A 92 5.55 -16.83 6.31
CA PHE A 92 5.19 -18.12 6.91
C PHE A 92 6.37 -19.08 7.06
N MET A 93 7.30 -19.08 6.09
CA MET A 93 8.53 -19.87 6.16
C MET A 93 9.45 -19.44 7.31
N SER A 94 9.41 -18.17 7.70
CA SER A 94 10.25 -17.63 8.77
C SER A 94 9.87 -18.13 10.18
N GLN A 95 8.79 -18.91 10.32
CA GLN A 95 8.28 -19.48 11.57
C GLN A 95 8.05 -18.45 12.69
N ARG A 96 7.83 -17.19 12.33
CA ARG A 96 7.47 -16.16 13.31
C ARG A 96 6.07 -16.44 13.83
N THR A 97 5.95 -16.54 15.15
CA THR A 97 4.66 -16.66 15.81
C THR A 97 3.88 -15.36 15.64
N VAL A 98 2.70 -15.44 15.02
CA VAL A 98 1.75 -14.33 14.98
C VAL A 98 1.13 -14.21 16.37
N ALA A 99 1.32 -13.07 17.02
CA ALA A 99 0.75 -12.79 18.33
C ALA A 99 -0.77 -12.56 18.24
N ARG A 100 -1.48 -12.73 19.36
CA ARG A 100 -2.96 -12.67 19.39
C ARG A 100 -3.54 -11.33 18.92
N ASP A 101 -2.83 -10.25 19.23
CA ASP A 101 -3.21 -8.87 18.90
C ASP A 101 -2.34 -8.31 17.76
N SER A 102 -1.88 -9.19 16.86
CA SER A 102 -1.19 -8.79 15.63
C SER A 102 -2.16 -8.12 14.66
N LEU A 103 -1.71 -7.06 14.00
CA LEU A 103 -2.37 -6.42 12.89
C LEU A 103 -1.59 -6.75 11.60
N ILE A 104 -2.24 -7.46 10.69
CA ILE A 104 -1.67 -7.91 9.42
C ILE A 104 -2.35 -7.12 8.31
N ILE A 105 -1.58 -6.43 7.48
CA ILE A 105 -2.12 -5.59 6.41
C ILE A 105 -1.50 -5.99 5.08
N LEU A 106 -2.35 -6.35 4.11
CA LEU A 106 -1.97 -6.53 2.72
C LEU A 106 -2.50 -5.37 1.90
N GLN A 107 -1.60 -4.54 1.37
CA GLN A 107 -1.90 -3.72 0.20
C GLN A 107 -1.63 -4.54 -1.05
N VAL A 108 -2.69 -4.87 -1.80
CA VAL A 108 -2.52 -5.72 -2.98
C VAL A 108 -1.71 -4.98 -4.05
N GLY A 109 -0.69 -5.65 -4.58
CA GLY A 109 0.16 -5.14 -5.66
C GLY A 109 -0.36 -5.50 -7.05
N GLY A 110 0.40 -5.07 -8.08
CA GLY A 110 0.12 -5.38 -9.49
C GLY A 110 -0.08 -4.14 -10.37
N LEU A 111 -0.05 -2.92 -9.81
CA LEU A 111 -0.25 -1.70 -10.58
C LEU A 111 0.88 -1.48 -11.60
N LEU A 112 2.13 -1.74 -11.22
CA LEU A 112 3.26 -1.62 -12.14
C LEU A 112 3.19 -2.63 -13.30
N GLU A 113 2.60 -3.81 -13.09
CA GLU A 113 2.38 -4.78 -14.18
C GLU A 113 1.40 -4.24 -15.23
N LEU A 114 0.49 -3.34 -14.81
CA LEU A 114 -0.46 -2.66 -15.71
C LEU A 114 0.16 -1.44 -16.41
N ILE A 115 0.99 -0.66 -15.70
CA ILE A 115 1.54 0.62 -16.21
C ILE A 115 2.84 0.41 -17.00
N LEU A 116 3.66 -0.57 -16.64
CA LEU A 116 4.96 -0.85 -17.25
C LEU A 116 4.98 -2.28 -17.83
N PRO A 117 4.17 -2.60 -18.85
CA PRO A 117 4.22 -3.92 -19.48
C PRO A 117 5.64 -4.20 -19.97
N GLN A 118 6.26 -5.25 -19.43
CA GLN A 118 7.62 -5.62 -19.81
C GLN A 118 7.64 -5.94 -21.31
N LYS A 119 8.39 -5.16 -22.09
CA LYS A 119 8.65 -5.42 -23.51
C LYS A 119 9.32 -6.79 -23.79
N ASN A 120 9.73 -7.52 -22.75
CA ASN A 120 10.54 -8.74 -22.86
C ASN A 120 9.77 -10.06 -22.61
N PHE A 121 8.49 -10.02 -22.22
CA PHE A 121 7.65 -11.22 -22.07
C PHE A 121 6.28 -10.94 -22.69
N ASP A 122 6.10 -11.32 -23.97
CA ASP A 122 4.85 -11.24 -24.76
C ASP A 122 4.20 -9.84 -24.92
N GLY A 123 4.54 -8.83 -24.12
CA GLY A 123 3.98 -7.47 -24.22
C GLY A 123 2.48 -7.37 -23.94
N SER A 124 1.79 -8.48 -23.62
CA SER A 124 0.37 -8.52 -23.30
C SER A 124 0.15 -8.43 -21.79
N ILE A 125 -0.72 -7.51 -21.35
CA ILE A 125 -1.10 -7.39 -19.94
C ILE A 125 -2.04 -8.56 -19.60
N ASN A 126 -1.62 -9.43 -18.69
CA ASN A 126 -2.45 -10.56 -18.23
C ASN A 126 -3.20 -10.22 -16.94
N VAL A 127 -4.32 -9.50 -17.10
CA VAL A 127 -5.21 -9.08 -16.00
C VAL A 127 -5.78 -10.27 -15.21
N ASP A 128 -6.05 -11.40 -15.89
CA ASP A 128 -6.54 -12.59 -15.21
C ASP A 128 -5.48 -13.18 -14.30
N LYS A 129 -4.20 -13.19 -14.73
CA LYS A 129 -3.11 -13.65 -13.90
C LYS A 129 -2.91 -12.77 -12.66
N ILE A 130 -3.01 -11.44 -12.81
CA ILE A 130 -2.96 -10.50 -11.67
C ILE A 130 -4.08 -10.81 -10.68
N ASN A 131 -5.32 -11.03 -11.16
CA ASN A 131 -6.45 -11.41 -10.31
C ASN A 131 -6.23 -12.74 -9.57
N GLU A 132 -5.71 -13.76 -10.26
CA GLU A 132 -5.37 -15.06 -9.64
C GLU A 132 -4.34 -14.89 -8.52
N ASN A 133 -3.27 -14.14 -8.77
CA ASN A 133 -2.22 -13.91 -7.79
C ASN A 133 -2.75 -13.15 -6.58
N ILE A 134 -3.55 -12.09 -6.79
CA ILE A 134 -4.20 -11.35 -5.70
C ILE A 134 -5.11 -12.29 -4.89
N ALA A 135 -5.88 -13.16 -5.54
CA ALA A 135 -6.73 -14.12 -4.85
C ALA A 135 -5.91 -15.11 -4.03
N HIS A 136 -4.81 -15.63 -4.57
CA HIS A 136 -3.89 -16.52 -3.84
C HIS A 136 -3.27 -15.84 -2.62
N ALA A 137 -2.83 -14.58 -2.74
CA ALA A 137 -2.29 -13.81 -1.64
C ALA A 137 -3.31 -13.65 -0.50
N VAL A 138 -4.53 -13.18 -0.84
CA VAL A 138 -5.61 -12.95 0.12
C VAL A 138 -6.04 -14.24 0.81
N LEU A 139 -6.30 -15.31 0.04
CA LEU A 139 -6.68 -16.61 0.58
C LEU A 139 -5.56 -17.22 1.43
N GLY A 140 -4.30 -17.04 1.02
CA GLY A 140 -3.14 -17.49 1.79
C GLY A 140 -3.10 -16.88 3.19
N LEU A 141 -3.36 -15.58 3.31
CA LEU A 141 -3.45 -14.89 4.60
C LEU A 141 -4.66 -15.36 5.41
N ILE A 142 -5.86 -15.31 4.83
CA ILE A 142 -7.12 -15.66 5.52
C ILE A 142 -7.10 -17.11 6.04
N ASN A 143 -6.54 -18.05 5.28
CA ASN A 143 -6.54 -19.46 5.64
C ASN A 143 -5.41 -19.85 6.59
N SER A 144 -4.33 -19.07 6.65
CA SER A 144 -3.13 -19.43 7.43
C SER A 144 -3.00 -18.67 8.75
N ILE A 145 -3.67 -17.52 8.87
CA ILE A 145 -3.64 -16.69 10.08
C ILE A 145 -4.91 -16.97 10.90
N ASP A 146 -4.72 -17.51 12.10
CA ASP A 146 -5.80 -17.86 13.04
C ASP A 146 -5.93 -16.86 14.20
N ASN A 147 -5.02 -15.88 14.28
CA ASN A 147 -4.90 -14.91 15.35
C ASN A 147 -4.54 -13.52 14.80
N GLY A 148 -5.07 -12.46 15.41
CA GLY A 148 -4.89 -11.09 14.95
C GLY A 148 -6.00 -10.57 14.04
N ILE A 149 -5.84 -9.36 13.53
CA ILE A 149 -6.73 -8.70 12.56
C ILE A 149 -6.03 -8.66 11.21
N ILE A 150 -6.71 -9.06 10.14
CA ILE A 150 -6.25 -9.02 8.75
C ILE A 150 -6.98 -7.90 8.03
N ILE A 151 -6.25 -6.88 7.55
CA ILE A 151 -6.78 -5.82 6.71
C ILE A 151 -6.29 -6.01 5.28
N ILE A 152 -7.24 -6.07 4.35
CA ILE A 152 -6.96 -6.10 2.91
C ILE A 152 -7.26 -4.72 2.33
N MET A 153 -6.26 -4.11 1.69
CA MET A 153 -6.40 -2.86 0.96
C MET A 153 -6.45 -3.12 -0.55
N ASN A 154 -7.27 -2.35 -1.24
CA ASN A 154 -7.46 -2.46 -2.68
C ASN A 154 -6.27 -1.92 -3.48
N LEU A 155 -6.17 -2.34 -4.74
CA LEU A 155 -5.14 -1.88 -5.67
C LEU A 155 -5.30 -0.39 -5.92
N VAL A 156 -4.21 0.37 -5.83
CA VAL A 156 -4.22 1.82 -6.02
C VAL A 156 -4.63 2.17 -7.45
N ASP A 157 -5.59 3.08 -7.58
CA ASP A 157 -5.97 3.71 -8.84
C ASP A 157 -5.02 4.89 -9.10
N PRO A 158 -4.25 4.88 -10.20
CA PRO A 158 -3.31 5.94 -10.51
C PRO A 158 -3.99 7.22 -11.01
N TYR A 159 -5.33 7.26 -11.16
CA TYR A 159 -6.05 8.36 -11.80
C TYR A 159 -5.66 9.76 -11.32
N GLU A 160 -5.52 9.93 -10.00
CA GLU A 160 -5.18 11.22 -9.37
C GLU A 160 -3.69 11.59 -9.50
N ALA A 161 -2.84 10.66 -9.95
CA ALA A 161 -1.40 10.89 -10.06
C ALA A 161 -1.07 11.77 -11.28
N PRO A 162 -0.19 12.79 -11.13
CA PRO A 162 0.20 13.67 -12.24
C PRO A 162 0.69 12.92 -13.49
N GLY A 163 1.42 11.82 -13.28
CA GLY A 163 1.99 10.97 -14.33
C GLY A 163 0.94 10.19 -15.11
N TYR A 164 -0.24 9.94 -14.53
CA TYR A 164 -1.31 9.22 -15.21
C TYR A 164 -1.90 10.03 -16.36
N ALA A 165 -2.08 11.34 -16.18
CA ALA A 165 -2.55 12.21 -17.26
C ALA A 165 -1.58 12.21 -18.45
N MET A 166 -0.27 12.26 -18.17
CA MET A 166 0.76 12.15 -19.21
C MET A 166 0.75 10.77 -19.88
N PHE A 167 0.65 9.70 -19.10
CA PHE A 167 0.57 8.33 -19.59
C PHE A 167 -0.64 8.14 -20.52
N ALA A 168 -1.84 8.54 -20.08
CA ALA A 168 -3.07 8.45 -20.86
C ALA A 168 -3.00 9.27 -22.16
N SER A 169 -2.37 10.45 -22.14
CA SER A 169 -2.23 11.30 -23.33
C SER A 169 -1.24 10.79 -24.38
N SER A 170 -0.38 9.82 -24.02
CA SER A 170 0.72 9.34 -24.87
C SER A 170 0.31 8.31 -25.93
N GLY A 171 -0.99 8.02 -26.06
CA GLY A 171 -1.51 7.07 -27.06
C GLY A 171 -1.38 5.60 -26.66
N ASN A 172 -1.21 5.30 -25.37
CA ASN A 172 -1.48 3.97 -24.80
C ASN A 172 -3.00 3.70 -24.72
N ASP A 173 -3.72 3.92 -25.83
CA ASP A 173 -5.18 3.96 -25.93
C ASP A 173 -5.88 2.60 -25.74
N ASP A 174 -5.13 1.50 -25.64
CA ASP A 174 -5.74 0.16 -25.64
C ASP A 174 -6.29 -0.28 -24.27
N LEU A 175 -5.85 0.32 -23.15
CA LEU A 175 -6.36 -0.02 -21.81
C LEU A 175 -6.52 1.22 -20.91
N ASP A 176 -7.78 1.51 -20.56
CA ASP A 176 -8.11 2.38 -19.43
C ASP A 176 -7.72 1.69 -18.11
N ILE A 177 -6.54 2.00 -17.59
CA ILE A 177 -5.97 1.38 -16.39
C ILE A 177 -6.88 1.58 -15.18
N SER A 178 -7.50 2.75 -15.01
CA SER A 178 -8.43 3.01 -13.90
C SER A 178 -9.65 2.08 -13.98
N SER A 179 -10.18 1.82 -15.18
CA SER A 179 -11.25 0.84 -15.38
C SER A 179 -10.79 -0.60 -15.05
N VAL A 180 -9.57 -0.98 -15.45
CA VAL A 180 -8.98 -2.28 -15.12
C VAL A 180 -8.79 -2.44 -13.60
N VAL A 181 -8.24 -1.43 -12.93
CA VAL A 181 -8.06 -1.39 -11.48
C VAL A 181 -9.41 -1.49 -10.77
N SER A 182 -10.42 -0.77 -11.22
CA SER A 182 -11.79 -0.86 -10.69
C SER A 182 -12.37 -2.27 -10.80
N HIS A 183 -12.15 -2.95 -11.94
CA HIS A 183 -12.57 -4.34 -12.14
C HIS A 183 -11.86 -5.32 -11.21
N ILE A 184 -10.53 -5.19 -11.07
CA ILE A 184 -9.73 -5.98 -10.12
C ILE A 184 -10.23 -5.77 -8.69
N ASN A 185 -10.43 -4.51 -8.30
CA ASN A 185 -10.90 -4.15 -6.96
C ASN A 185 -12.31 -4.66 -6.66
N SER A 186 -13.20 -4.71 -7.67
CA SER A 186 -14.53 -5.32 -7.55
C SER A 186 -14.46 -6.84 -7.31
N LYS A 187 -13.55 -7.54 -8.01
CA LYS A 187 -13.31 -8.97 -7.76
C LYS A 187 -12.71 -9.22 -6.37
N LEU A 188 -11.72 -8.43 -5.97
CA LEU A 188 -11.12 -8.46 -4.63
C LEU A 188 -12.17 -8.27 -3.54
N TRP A 189 -13.03 -7.26 -3.68
CA TRP A 189 -14.10 -7.00 -2.71
C TRP A 189 -15.01 -8.20 -2.54
N LYS A 190 -15.46 -8.79 -3.65
CA LYS A 190 -16.30 -9.99 -3.62
C LYS A 190 -15.60 -11.16 -2.94
N LEU A 191 -14.30 -11.35 -3.21
CA LEU A 191 -13.49 -12.39 -2.57
C LEU A 191 -13.43 -12.19 -1.06
N VAL A 192 -12.98 -11.02 -0.58
CA VAL A 192 -12.83 -10.76 0.86
C VAL A 192 -14.17 -10.84 1.60
N VAL A 193 -15.25 -10.34 1.01
CA VAL A 193 -16.60 -10.45 1.62
C VAL A 193 -17.08 -11.89 1.69
N THR A 194 -16.74 -12.73 0.70
CA THR A 194 -17.19 -14.12 0.65
C THR A 194 -16.37 -15.00 1.60
N GLU A 195 -15.05 -14.87 1.55
CA GLU A 195 -14.11 -15.72 2.30
C GLU A 195 -13.89 -15.22 3.73
N GLY A 196 -13.99 -13.91 3.96
CA GLY A 196 -14.02 -13.32 5.30
C GLY A 196 -15.36 -13.53 6.01
N ARG A 197 -16.37 -14.10 5.35
CA ARG A 197 -17.72 -14.27 5.92
C ARG A 197 -17.67 -15.23 7.12
N GLY A 198 -17.85 -14.66 8.31
CA GLY A 198 -17.81 -15.40 9.58
C GLY A 198 -16.50 -15.26 10.34
N ASN A 199 -15.45 -14.69 9.72
CA ASN A 199 -14.23 -14.30 10.39
C ASN A 199 -14.28 -12.78 10.70
N ARG A 200 -14.60 -12.43 11.95
CA ARG A 200 -14.66 -11.03 12.40
C ARG A 200 -13.30 -10.31 12.35
N GLN A 201 -12.22 -11.06 12.12
CA GLN A 201 -10.87 -10.52 12.07
C GLN A 201 -10.47 -10.03 10.69
N VAL A 202 -11.27 -10.25 9.63
CA VAL A 202 -10.93 -9.80 8.27
C VAL A 202 -11.69 -8.53 7.91
N GLY A 203 -10.96 -7.44 7.68
CA GLY A 203 -11.48 -6.14 7.26
C GLY A 203 -11.02 -5.78 5.85
N LEU A 204 -11.86 -5.05 5.12
CA LEU A 204 -11.49 -4.43 3.84
C LEU A 204 -11.42 -2.91 4.01
N PHE A 205 -10.26 -2.34 3.75
CA PHE A 205 -10.04 -0.89 3.79
C PHE A 205 -9.91 -0.33 2.37
N ASP A 206 -10.81 0.58 2.00
CA ASP A 206 -10.76 1.25 0.70
C ASP A 206 -9.68 2.34 0.68
N LEU A 207 -8.48 1.93 0.24
CA LEU A 207 -7.31 2.78 0.10
C LEU A 207 -7.53 3.88 -0.95
N ASN A 208 -8.25 3.60 -2.04
CA ASN A 208 -8.56 4.61 -3.05
C ASN A 208 -9.45 5.73 -2.48
N ALA A 209 -10.50 5.37 -1.74
CA ALA A 209 -11.30 6.39 -1.03
C ALA A 209 -10.50 7.13 0.05
N ALA A 210 -9.46 6.51 0.63
CA ALA A 210 -8.55 7.18 1.55
C ALA A 210 -7.62 8.18 0.83
N ILE A 211 -7.08 7.81 -0.34
CA ILE A 211 -6.24 8.66 -1.18
C ILE A 211 -7.03 9.89 -1.64
N VAL A 212 -8.22 9.71 -2.22
CA VAL A 212 -9.07 10.82 -2.69
C VAL A 212 -9.36 11.85 -1.57
N ASP A 213 -9.63 11.36 -0.36
CA ASP A 213 -9.84 12.24 0.80
C ASP A 213 -8.55 12.91 1.27
N ALA A 214 -7.43 12.18 1.24
CA ALA A 214 -6.12 12.68 1.66
C ALA A 214 -5.56 13.78 0.73
N VAL A 215 -5.79 13.67 -0.58
CA VAL A 215 -5.34 14.67 -1.57
C VAL A 215 -6.23 15.91 -1.63
N ARG A 216 -7.44 15.86 -1.04
CA ARG A 216 -8.37 17.00 -1.06
C ARG A 216 -7.72 18.26 -0.48
N GLY A 217 -7.79 19.34 -1.25
CA GLY A 217 -7.22 20.66 -0.90
C GLY A 217 -5.72 20.78 -1.14
N LEU A 218 -5.08 19.78 -1.75
CA LEU A 218 -3.68 19.81 -2.18
C LEU A 218 -3.59 19.94 -3.71
N LYS A 219 -2.43 20.31 -4.21
CA LYS A 219 -2.12 20.30 -5.65
C LYS A 219 -1.88 18.87 -6.12
N THR A 220 -2.65 18.42 -7.11
CA THR A 220 -2.58 17.08 -7.72
C THR A 220 -2.12 17.08 -9.18
N ASN A 221 -2.13 18.24 -9.83
CA ASN A 221 -1.78 18.40 -11.25
C ASN A 221 -0.28 18.47 -11.53
N GLU A 222 0.54 18.73 -10.51
CA GLU A 222 1.99 18.74 -10.60
C GLU A 222 2.59 18.12 -9.34
N PRO A 223 3.67 17.34 -9.46
CA PRO A 223 4.44 16.95 -8.29
C PRO A 223 5.29 18.11 -7.80
N PHE A 224 5.66 18.05 -6.53
CA PHE A 224 6.59 19.01 -5.98
C PHE A 224 8.01 18.54 -6.33
N THR A 225 8.73 19.27 -7.19
CA THR A 225 10.14 18.95 -7.48
C THR A 225 11.04 19.91 -6.70
N TYR A 226 12.08 19.39 -6.04
CA TYR A 226 13.07 20.22 -5.33
C TYR A 226 13.86 21.14 -6.26
N GLN A 227 13.68 21.00 -7.58
CA GLN A 227 14.35 21.78 -8.61
C GLN A 227 13.59 23.06 -9.02
N GLN A 228 12.43 23.36 -8.41
CA GLN A 228 11.74 24.63 -8.66
C GLN A 228 12.38 25.77 -7.85
N ASP A 229 12.75 26.87 -8.52
CA ASP A 229 13.48 28.02 -7.95
C ASP A 229 12.84 28.67 -6.70
N ASN A 230 11.54 28.44 -6.46
CA ASN A 230 10.78 29.02 -5.35
C ASN A 230 10.29 27.98 -4.33
N MET A 231 10.84 26.76 -4.35
CA MET A 231 10.45 25.70 -3.43
C MET A 231 11.00 25.95 -2.03
N THR A 232 10.12 25.82 -1.02
CA THR A 232 10.50 25.93 0.40
C THR A 232 9.95 24.72 1.15
N SER A 233 10.53 24.40 2.31
CA SER A 233 10.06 23.27 3.14
C SER A 233 8.58 23.36 3.52
N LEU A 234 8.02 24.57 3.62
CA LEU A 234 6.59 24.76 3.92
C LEU A 234 5.71 24.51 2.70
N LYS A 235 6.13 24.95 1.51
CA LYS A 235 5.37 24.77 0.27
C LYS A 235 5.21 23.31 -0.12
N VAL A 236 6.13 22.42 0.29
CA VAL A 236 6.04 20.98 0.06
C VAL A 236 4.71 20.40 0.59
N PHE A 237 4.15 20.97 1.67
CA PHE A 237 2.89 20.53 2.26
C PHE A 237 1.65 20.94 1.46
N ASP A 238 1.78 21.78 0.43
CA ASP A 238 0.69 22.15 -0.47
C ASP A 238 0.46 21.09 -1.57
N TYR A 239 1.36 20.11 -1.70
CA TYR A 239 1.36 19.14 -2.80
C TYR A 239 0.96 17.73 -2.35
N ALA A 240 0.11 17.10 -3.15
CA ALA A 240 -0.31 15.72 -2.94
C ALA A 240 0.77 14.72 -3.34
N TYR A 241 1.63 15.04 -4.32
CA TYR A 241 2.56 14.11 -4.93
C TYR A 241 4.02 14.56 -4.81
N TYR A 242 4.89 13.63 -4.41
CA TYR A 242 6.34 13.81 -4.36
C TYR A 242 6.96 13.74 -5.75
N ASN A 243 6.51 12.80 -6.58
CA ASN A 243 6.89 12.70 -7.97
C ASN A 243 5.65 12.41 -8.83
N GLN A 244 5.83 12.10 -10.11
CA GLN A 244 4.72 11.88 -11.03
C GLN A 244 3.75 10.76 -10.60
N TRP A 245 4.18 9.81 -9.78
CA TRP A 245 3.40 8.61 -9.45
C TRP A 245 3.07 8.47 -7.96
N TYR A 246 3.97 8.94 -7.09
CA TYR A 246 3.91 8.59 -5.68
C TYR A 246 3.54 9.77 -4.78
N PRO A 247 2.65 9.56 -3.79
CA PRO A 247 2.20 10.62 -2.91
C PRO A 247 3.28 11.20 -2.01
N SER A 248 3.03 12.41 -1.54
CA SER A 248 3.81 13.03 -0.49
C SER A 248 3.56 12.35 0.86
N THR A 249 4.51 12.49 1.77
CA THR A 249 4.43 11.97 3.13
C THR A 249 3.21 12.52 3.90
N LEU A 250 2.72 13.71 3.54
CA LEU A 250 1.49 14.27 4.09
C LEU A 250 0.25 13.44 3.70
N VAL A 251 0.19 12.97 2.46
CA VAL A 251 -0.90 12.10 2.00
C VAL A 251 -0.84 10.76 2.73
N HIS A 252 0.35 10.15 2.83
CA HIS A 252 0.56 8.93 3.64
C HIS A 252 0.14 9.11 5.10
N HIS A 253 0.46 10.25 5.72
CA HIS A 253 0.02 10.55 7.09
C HIS A 253 -1.50 10.60 7.22
N LYS A 254 -2.20 11.24 6.26
CA LYS A 254 -3.67 11.30 6.25
C LYS A 254 -4.30 9.92 6.04
N ILE A 255 -3.72 9.08 5.16
CA ILE A 255 -4.16 7.69 4.97
C ILE A 255 -4.03 6.90 6.28
N ALA A 256 -2.86 6.97 6.93
CA ALA A 256 -2.62 6.29 8.20
C ALA A 256 -3.61 6.73 9.29
N ARG A 257 -3.95 8.02 9.37
CA ARG A 257 -4.98 8.51 10.30
C ARG A 257 -6.37 7.94 10.02
N LYS A 258 -6.75 7.83 8.74
CA LYS A 258 -8.04 7.26 8.34
C LYS A 258 -8.10 5.77 8.62
N LEU A 259 -6.99 5.06 8.41
CA LEU A 259 -6.83 3.65 8.74
C LEU A 259 -6.87 3.40 10.25
N ALA A 260 -6.16 4.20 11.06
CA ALA A 260 -6.22 4.11 12.51
C ALA A 260 -7.67 4.26 13.01
N LYS A 261 -8.40 5.25 12.50
CA LYS A 261 -9.82 5.42 12.82
C LYS A 261 -10.67 4.22 12.38
N PHE A 262 -10.43 3.70 11.18
CA PHE A 262 -11.14 2.50 10.71
C PHE A 262 -10.91 1.29 11.62
N LEU A 263 -9.69 1.12 12.16
CA LEU A 263 -9.37 0.05 13.09
C LEU A 263 -10.04 0.22 14.46
N GLU A 264 -10.29 1.46 14.91
CA GLU A 264 -11.04 1.74 16.13
C GLU A 264 -12.53 1.37 16.01
N ASP A 265 -13.06 1.35 14.78
CA ASP A 265 -14.48 1.11 14.48
C ASP A 265 -14.80 -0.38 14.20
N LEU A 266 -13.79 -1.28 14.17
CA LEU A 266 -13.93 -2.73 13.94
C LEU A 266 -14.32 -3.51 15.20
#